data_AF-A0A938H5Z3-F1
#
_entry.id   AF-A0A938H5Z3-F1
#
_cell.length_a   1.000
_cell.length_b   1.000
_cell.length_c   1.000
_cell.angle_alpha   90.00
_cell.angle_beta   90.00
_cell.angle_gamma   90.00
#
_symmetry.space_group_name_H-M   'P 1'
#
loop_
_entity.id
_entity.type
_entity.pdbx_description
1 polymer ?
#
loop_
_entity_poly.entity_id
_entity_poly.type
_entity_poly.pdbx_seq_one_letter_code
_entity_poly.pdbx_strand_id
1 'polypeptide(L)'
;MMLSAVSSAEDSLHGWSMGCWMSRFDEEVLTAARVFVGKARQLRLQADGSGGFVLMAVVAGEEVEVMFWPAADEWEFESACSCGLGAFCHHAAAALMKAEKEGGLRRLPANEVSTAVTAMMTQVPVETETETAIAPGLREIAPEPVFALHVRREPVDRGLALLLQSLGQPPAEHWILAEAVVDYDGHRLPLRGTPSGGPRRVRLADGSEALLRHAVAAEHAALRALTEAGLSSLQSNPAWRFIFTRRLRAGRGDEVRDRWMPDPARIAADAFWHRFRGESVATLESLGWRVTIDDSVGHRVFEADPSQWNASLEGSGGWFHLSVGFEVDGVRHDLLPILANLIETDVLEETLHHPGIGHIYAPLPGGDALKLPVDRVRRILHHLAALLDRGFPARTKLHALDAAALAALPGIGLGLPYEVAALTQALADTPDPTRDPPAVDPPAGLHATLRDYQLAGFRWMRFLAANSLHGILADDMGLGKTLQTLAHILAEKEAGHLQGRPALVIAPTSVIPNWQAEARRFAPGLRVLVLDGAGRHR
;
A
#
# COMPACT_ATOMS: atom_id res chain seq x y z
N MET A 1 25.77 23.43 -40.67
CA MET A 1 25.06 22.18 -41.01
C MET A 1 23.80 22.16 -40.17
N MET A 2 22.74 22.86 -40.57
CA MET A 2 21.75 22.45 -41.57
C MET A 2 20.98 21.18 -41.20
N LEU A 3 19.70 21.40 -40.90
CA LEU A 3 18.52 20.68 -41.39
C LEU A 3 18.28 19.25 -40.88
N SER A 4 17.26 19.15 -40.01
CA SER A 4 16.28 18.06 -39.86
C SER A 4 15.82 18.09 -38.38
N ALA A 5 14.62 18.49 -37.98
CA ALA A 5 13.33 18.17 -38.58
C ALA A 5 12.34 19.33 -38.38
N VAL A 6 11.85 19.89 -39.48
CA VAL A 6 10.50 20.44 -39.55
C VAL A 6 9.64 19.26 -40.02
N SER A 7 8.83 18.71 -39.12
CA SER A 7 7.80 17.72 -39.44
C SER A 7 6.70 17.81 -38.37
N SER A 8 5.49 18.10 -38.85
CA SER A 8 4.18 18.09 -38.16
C SER A 8 4.02 19.01 -36.95
N ALA A 9 3.72 20.27 -37.27
CA ALA A 9 2.83 21.10 -36.46
C ALA A 9 1.38 20.70 -36.77
N GLU A 10 0.85 19.72 -36.03
CA GLU A 10 -0.57 19.39 -35.90
C GLU A 10 -0.69 18.46 -34.68
N ASP A 11 -1.71 18.68 -33.85
CA ASP A 11 -2.04 18.00 -32.58
C ASP A 11 -1.27 18.45 -31.31
N SER A 12 -1.86 19.42 -30.60
CA SER A 12 -1.56 19.70 -29.19
C SER A 12 -2.80 19.42 -28.33
N LEU A 13 -2.77 18.25 -27.70
CA LEU A 13 -3.55 17.71 -26.55
C LEU A 13 -3.33 16.18 -26.60
N HIS A 14 -2.12 15.69 -26.27
CA HIS A 14 -2.03 14.26 -25.94
C HIS A 14 -2.83 14.06 -24.65
N GLY A 15 -3.95 13.31 -24.73
CA GLY A 15 -4.82 12.95 -23.59
C GLY A 15 -6.24 13.53 -23.64
N TRP A 16 -6.44 14.80 -24.02
CA TRP A 16 -7.77 15.43 -23.97
C TRP A 16 -8.54 15.22 -25.29
N SER A 17 -9.29 14.12 -25.37
CA SER A 17 -10.20 13.84 -26.48
C SER A 17 -11.58 14.49 -26.30
N MET A 18 -12.29 14.79 -27.39
CA MET A 18 -13.66 15.33 -27.30
C MET A 18 -14.54 14.42 -26.43
N GLY A 19 -15.21 15.00 -25.44
CA GLY A 19 -16.05 14.29 -24.49
C GLY A 19 -15.33 13.48 -23.39
N CYS A 20 -13.99 13.47 -23.29
CA CYS A 20 -13.29 12.75 -22.20
C CYS A 20 -13.72 13.22 -20.80
N TRP A 21 -13.98 14.53 -20.69
CA TRP A 21 -14.46 15.20 -19.48
C TRP A 21 -15.87 14.73 -19.05
N MET A 22 -16.66 14.15 -19.96
CA MET A 22 -18.04 13.73 -19.67
C MET A 22 -18.08 12.59 -18.64
N SER A 23 -17.02 11.78 -18.57
CA SER A 23 -16.88 10.72 -17.54
C SER A 23 -16.91 11.25 -16.10
N ARG A 24 -16.60 12.53 -15.90
CA ARG A 24 -16.63 13.22 -14.61
C ARG A 24 -18.03 13.73 -14.24
N PHE A 25 -19.05 13.52 -15.08
CA PHE A 25 -20.43 13.94 -14.83
C PHE A 25 -21.39 12.75 -14.85
N ASP A 26 -22.40 12.80 -13.99
CA ASP A 26 -23.50 11.83 -14.02
C ASP A 26 -24.28 11.93 -15.35
N GLU A 27 -24.76 10.79 -15.86
CA GLU A 27 -25.55 10.75 -17.10
C GLU A 27 -26.83 11.59 -17.00
N GLU A 28 -27.48 11.63 -15.83
CA GLU A 28 -28.62 12.50 -15.55
C GLU A 28 -28.23 13.99 -15.62
N VAL A 29 -27.05 14.35 -15.11
CA VAL A 29 -26.53 15.73 -15.15
C VAL A 29 -26.22 16.13 -16.58
N LEU A 30 -25.58 15.26 -17.36
CA LEU A 30 -25.30 15.48 -18.78
C LEU A 30 -26.60 15.61 -19.59
N THR A 31 -27.61 14.80 -19.29
CA THR A 31 -28.92 14.87 -19.93
C THR A 31 -29.62 16.20 -19.62
N ALA A 32 -29.62 16.62 -18.36
CA ALA A 32 -30.17 17.92 -17.95
C ALA A 32 -29.40 19.08 -18.61
N ALA A 33 -28.07 19.02 -18.66
CA ALA A 33 -27.21 20.05 -19.22
C ALA A 33 -27.54 20.40 -20.67
N ARG A 34 -27.95 19.43 -21.50
CA ARG A 34 -28.32 19.63 -22.92
C ARG A 34 -29.37 20.73 -23.11
N VAL A 35 -30.29 20.89 -22.16
CA VAL A 35 -31.34 21.93 -22.19
C VAL A 35 -30.78 23.34 -21.93
N PHE A 36 -29.66 23.42 -21.19
CA PHE A 36 -29.04 24.67 -20.77
C PHE A 36 -27.91 25.15 -21.69
N VAL A 37 -27.41 24.33 -22.62
CA VAL A 37 -26.34 24.70 -23.57
C VAL A 37 -26.70 25.98 -24.36
N GLY A 38 -27.96 26.13 -24.78
CA GLY A 38 -28.42 27.34 -25.48
C GLY A 38 -28.50 28.59 -24.61
N LYS A 39 -28.43 28.44 -23.28
CA LYS A 39 -28.48 29.50 -22.27
C LYS A 39 -27.12 29.87 -21.71
N ALA A 40 -26.06 29.17 -22.10
CA ALA A 40 -24.68 29.50 -21.75
C ALA A 40 -24.20 30.71 -22.57
N ARG A 41 -23.74 31.76 -21.89
CA ARG A 41 -23.29 33.04 -22.44
C ARG A 41 -22.02 33.51 -21.74
N GLN A 42 -21.35 34.51 -22.33
CA GLN A 42 -20.16 35.13 -21.76
C GLN A 42 -19.00 34.15 -21.48
N LEU A 43 -18.81 33.16 -22.35
CA LEU A 43 -17.70 32.21 -22.22
C LEU A 43 -16.37 32.94 -22.40
N ARG A 44 -15.51 32.86 -21.39
CA ARG A 44 -14.15 33.43 -21.39
C ARG A 44 -13.18 32.38 -20.87
N LEU A 45 -12.03 32.27 -21.54
CA LEU A 45 -10.94 31.40 -21.11
C LEU A 45 -9.74 32.28 -20.77
N GLN A 46 -9.21 32.14 -19.57
CA GLN A 46 -8.07 32.93 -19.07
C GLN A 46 -7.00 32.02 -18.46
N ALA A 47 -5.74 32.40 -18.55
CA ALA A 47 -4.67 31.72 -17.82
C ALA A 47 -4.79 32.02 -16.32
N ASP A 48 -4.56 31.02 -15.47
CA ASP A 48 -4.72 31.14 -14.02
C ASP A 48 -3.46 31.66 -13.29
N GLY A 49 -2.40 31.97 -14.03
CA GLY A 49 -1.11 32.43 -13.49
C GLY A 49 -0.20 31.32 -12.93
N SER A 50 -0.62 30.07 -13.03
CA SER A 50 0.05 28.91 -12.41
C SER A 50 0.18 27.69 -13.35
N GLY A 51 0.15 27.96 -14.65
CA GLY A 51 0.26 26.92 -15.69
C GLY A 51 -1.07 26.24 -16.05
N GLY A 52 -2.18 26.68 -15.46
CA GLY A 52 -3.54 26.23 -15.77
C GLY A 52 -4.39 27.30 -16.47
N PHE A 53 -5.65 26.95 -16.72
CA PHE A 53 -6.64 27.83 -17.34
C PHE A 53 -7.96 27.81 -16.58
N VAL A 54 -8.72 28.90 -16.64
CA VAL A 54 -10.07 28.98 -16.09
C VAL A 54 -11.04 29.37 -17.20
N LEU A 55 -12.04 28.51 -17.44
CA LEU A 55 -13.21 28.81 -18.26
C LEU A 55 -14.30 29.41 -17.37
N MET A 56 -14.64 30.67 -17.59
CA MET A 56 -15.77 31.34 -16.96
C MET A 56 -16.95 31.40 -17.92
N ALA A 57 -18.17 31.22 -17.41
CA ALA A 57 -19.40 31.35 -18.17
C ALA A 57 -20.58 31.74 -17.28
N VAL A 58 -21.64 32.27 -17.88
CA VAL A 58 -22.94 32.45 -17.22
C VAL A 58 -23.96 31.55 -17.89
N VAL A 59 -24.57 30.63 -17.13
CA VAL A 59 -25.54 29.67 -17.64
C VAL A 59 -26.86 29.81 -16.90
N ALA A 60 -27.89 30.26 -17.62
CA ALA A 60 -29.23 30.48 -17.04
C ALA A 60 -29.28 31.39 -15.79
N GLY A 61 -28.33 32.33 -15.69
CA GLY A 61 -28.23 33.28 -14.57
C GLY A 61 -27.27 32.85 -13.47
N GLU A 62 -26.71 31.65 -13.56
CA GLU A 62 -25.71 31.15 -12.63
C GLU A 62 -24.29 31.37 -13.18
N GLU A 63 -23.38 31.82 -12.34
CA GLU A 63 -21.95 31.94 -12.63
C GLU A 63 -21.32 30.56 -12.58
N VAL A 64 -20.47 30.26 -13.56
CA VAL A 64 -19.79 28.98 -13.73
C VAL A 64 -18.32 29.22 -13.98
N GLU A 65 -17.48 28.49 -13.26
CA GLU A 65 -16.03 28.45 -13.49
C GLU A 65 -15.58 27.00 -13.68
N VAL A 66 -14.64 26.76 -14.59
CA VAL A 66 -14.01 25.46 -14.77
C VAL A 66 -12.52 25.65 -14.86
N MET A 67 -11.80 25.16 -13.86
CA MET A 67 -10.35 25.24 -13.75
C MET A 67 -9.72 24.00 -14.38
N PHE A 68 -8.69 24.19 -15.18
CA PHE A 68 -7.93 23.12 -15.83
C PHE A 68 -6.46 23.24 -15.43
N TRP A 69 -5.82 22.13 -15.10
CA TRP A 69 -4.38 22.10 -14.79
C TRP A 69 -3.73 20.81 -15.30
N PRO A 70 -2.43 20.83 -15.59
CA PRO A 70 -1.69 19.62 -15.98
C PRO A 70 -1.48 18.70 -14.78
N ALA A 71 -1.66 17.39 -14.97
CA ALA A 71 -1.40 16.35 -13.98
C ALA A 71 -0.71 15.14 -14.65
N ALA A 72 0.58 14.93 -14.35
CA ALA A 72 1.44 13.88 -14.92
C ALA A 72 1.44 13.82 -16.47
N ASP A 73 0.51 13.05 -17.07
CA ASP A 73 0.37 12.84 -18.52
C ASP A 73 -1.01 13.27 -19.07
N GLU A 74 -1.89 13.82 -18.22
CA GLU A 74 -3.25 14.24 -18.59
C GLU A 74 -3.58 15.66 -18.07
N TRP A 75 -4.70 16.19 -18.54
CA TRP A 75 -5.27 17.43 -18.01
C TRP A 75 -6.38 17.08 -17.02
N GLU A 76 -6.29 17.61 -15.81
CA GLU A 76 -7.34 17.51 -14.79
C GLU A 76 -8.15 18.79 -14.76
N PHE A 77 -9.38 18.69 -14.26
CA PHE A 77 -10.24 19.85 -14.09
C PHE A 77 -11.19 19.74 -12.90
N GLU A 78 -11.55 20.90 -12.37
CA GLU A 78 -12.60 21.06 -11.37
C GLU A 78 -13.52 22.19 -11.78
N SER A 79 -14.81 22.05 -11.45
CA SER A 79 -15.81 23.04 -11.86
C SER A 79 -16.55 23.59 -10.66
N ALA A 80 -17.09 24.78 -10.87
CA ALA A 80 -17.70 25.63 -9.90
C ALA A 80 -19.01 26.18 -10.46
N CYS A 81 -20.06 26.28 -9.66
CA CYS A 81 -21.22 27.07 -10.02
C CYS A 81 -21.90 27.71 -8.81
N SER A 82 -22.47 28.91 -8.97
CA SER A 82 -23.27 29.58 -7.94
C SER A 82 -24.59 28.89 -7.58
N CYS A 83 -25.01 27.87 -8.34
CA CYS A 83 -26.26 27.15 -8.08
C CYS A 83 -26.17 26.28 -6.82
N GLY A 84 -27.31 25.84 -6.28
CA GLY A 84 -27.35 25.01 -5.07
C GLY A 84 -26.68 23.63 -5.17
N LEU A 85 -26.25 23.20 -6.37
CA LEU A 85 -25.44 21.99 -6.58
C LEU A 85 -23.93 22.27 -6.50
N GLY A 86 -23.48 23.50 -6.73
CA GLY A 86 -22.07 23.85 -6.74
C GLY A 86 -21.31 23.23 -7.91
N ALA A 87 -20.29 22.45 -7.57
CA ALA A 87 -19.38 21.81 -8.52
C ALA A 87 -20.05 20.74 -9.38
N PHE A 88 -19.55 20.56 -10.60
CA PHE A 88 -19.96 19.55 -11.58
C PHE A 88 -21.49 19.45 -11.78
N CYS A 89 -22.18 20.58 -11.73
CA CYS A 89 -23.62 20.66 -11.97
C CYS A 89 -23.96 20.70 -13.47
N HIS A 90 -25.27 20.71 -13.79
CA HIS A 90 -25.74 20.79 -15.17
C HIS A 90 -25.36 22.13 -15.85
N HIS A 91 -25.13 23.20 -15.09
CA HIS A 91 -24.60 24.47 -15.61
C HIS A 91 -23.13 24.34 -16.04
N ALA A 92 -22.28 23.71 -15.21
CA ALA A 92 -20.89 23.44 -15.55
C ALA A 92 -20.75 22.54 -16.78
N ALA A 93 -21.52 21.45 -16.84
CA ALA A 93 -21.59 20.59 -18.02
C ALA A 93 -22.08 21.36 -19.26
N ALA A 94 -23.08 22.22 -19.12
CA ALA A 94 -23.58 23.02 -20.24
C ALA A 94 -22.56 24.05 -20.74
N ALA A 95 -21.77 24.65 -19.84
CA ALA A 95 -20.67 25.55 -20.19
C ALA A 95 -19.57 24.80 -20.96
N LEU A 96 -19.17 23.60 -20.50
CA LEU A 96 -18.21 22.75 -21.21
C LEU A 96 -18.71 22.31 -22.58
N MET A 97 -19.95 21.82 -22.69
CA MET A 97 -20.58 21.46 -23.98
C MET A 97 -20.61 22.66 -24.94
N LYS A 98 -20.91 23.85 -24.41
CA LYS A 98 -20.94 25.09 -25.20
C LYS A 98 -19.54 25.49 -25.66
N ALA A 99 -18.54 25.44 -24.78
CA ALA A 99 -17.15 25.75 -25.07
C ALA A 99 -16.55 24.78 -26.11
N GLU A 100 -16.87 23.49 -26.01
CA GLU A 100 -16.48 22.46 -26.97
C GLU A 100 -17.11 22.69 -28.35
N LYS A 101 -18.42 23.02 -28.38
CA LYS A 101 -19.16 23.34 -29.61
C LYS A 101 -18.64 24.60 -30.31
N GLU A 102 -18.19 25.59 -29.55
CA GLU A 102 -17.64 26.85 -30.08
C GLU A 102 -16.13 26.77 -30.38
N GLY A 103 -15.51 25.60 -30.16
CA GLY A 103 -14.08 25.38 -30.38
C GLY A 103 -13.18 26.12 -29.39
N GLY A 104 -13.73 26.64 -28.29
CA GLY A 104 -13.00 27.39 -27.26
C GLY A 104 -11.96 26.53 -26.53
N LEU A 105 -12.29 25.27 -26.24
CA LEU A 105 -11.36 24.30 -25.63
C LEU A 105 -10.24 23.83 -26.58
N ARG A 106 -10.38 24.06 -27.90
CA ARG A 106 -9.34 23.74 -28.91
C ARG A 106 -8.32 24.86 -29.11
N ARG A 107 -8.55 26.06 -28.54
CA ARG A 107 -7.65 27.23 -28.67
C ARG A 107 -6.78 27.44 -27.43
N LEU A 108 -6.29 26.35 -26.83
CA LEU A 108 -5.30 26.37 -25.76
C LEU A 108 -3.90 26.49 -26.40
N PRO A 109 -3.15 27.59 -26.23
CA PRO A 109 -1.83 27.71 -26.86
C PRO A 109 -0.80 26.82 -26.16
N ALA A 110 -0.33 25.79 -26.85
CA ALA A 110 0.71 24.88 -26.37
C ALA A 110 2.14 25.47 -26.35
N ASN A 111 2.32 26.77 -26.59
CA ASN A 111 3.65 27.33 -26.88
C ASN A 111 4.06 28.64 -26.17
N GLU A 112 3.37 29.07 -25.10
CA GLU A 112 3.81 30.21 -24.29
C GLU A 112 4.26 29.84 -22.86
N VAL A 113 4.54 28.56 -22.60
CA VAL A 113 5.02 28.09 -21.29
C VAL A 113 6.49 28.47 -21.04
N SER A 114 7.27 28.82 -22.07
CA SER A 114 8.71 29.14 -21.91
C SER A 114 9.05 30.63 -21.81
N THR A 115 8.22 31.54 -22.33
CA THR A 115 8.53 32.98 -22.36
C THR A 115 7.80 33.80 -21.29
N ALA A 116 6.63 33.36 -20.81
CA ALA A 116 5.84 34.13 -19.83
C ALA A 116 6.46 34.14 -18.42
N VAL A 117 7.13 33.06 -18.00
CA VAL A 117 7.75 32.95 -16.67
C VAL A 117 8.97 33.87 -16.52
N THR A 118 9.67 34.19 -17.61
CA THR A 118 10.82 35.11 -17.56
C THR A 118 10.40 36.58 -17.71
N ALA A 119 9.26 36.87 -18.35
CA ALA A 119 8.74 38.23 -18.50
C ALA A 119 7.91 38.73 -17.29
N MET A 120 7.27 37.82 -16.52
CA MET A 120 6.43 38.18 -15.38
C MET A 120 7.17 38.64 -14.11
N MET A 121 8.51 38.62 -14.06
CA MET A 121 9.26 39.23 -12.94
C MET A 121 9.45 40.74 -13.08
N THR A 122 9.03 41.35 -14.19
CA THR A 122 9.16 42.79 -14.40
C THR A 122 7.94 43.35 -15.10
N GLN A 123 7.16 44.14 -14.35
CA GLN A 123 6.03 44.99 -14.78
C GLN A 123 4.68 44.27 -14.90
N VAL A 124 3.86 44.42 -13.85
CA VAL A 124 2.41 44.24 -13.90
C VAL A 124 1.79 45.61 -14.15
N PRO A 125 1.16 45.87 -15.31
CA PRO A 125 0.13 46.89 -15.41
C PRO A 125 -1.17 46.29 -14.86
N VAL A 126 -1.74 46.95 -13.87
CA VAL A 126 -3.10 46.69 -13.38
C VAL A 126 -4.06 47.12 -14.49
N GLU A 127 -4.64 46.16 -15.22
CA GLU A 127 -5.78 46.43 -16.08
C GLU A 127 -7.08 46.29 -15.27
N THR A 128 -7.76 47.42 -15.13
CA THR A 128 -9.08 47.59 -14.53
C THR A 128 -10.13 46.76 -15.25
N GLU A 129 -10.65 45.73 -14.58
CA GLU A 129 -11.83 44.99 -15.02
C GLU A 129 -13.10 45.82 -14.79
N THR A 130 -13.95 45.80 -15.83
CA THR A 130 -15.27 46.43 -15.92
C THR A 130 -16.17 46.15 -14.70
N GLU A 131 -16.62 47.25 -14.08
CA GLU A 131 -17.63 47.33 -13.03
C GLU A 131 -18.92 46.56 -13.39
N THR A 132 -19.15 45.42 -12.72
CA THR A 132 -20.50 44.94 -12.43
C THR A 132 -21.05 45.77 -11.27
N ALA A 133 -22.18 46.44 -11.49
CA ALA A 133 -22.76 47.43 -10.58
C ALA A 133 -22.88 46.91 -9.13
N ILE A 134 -21.99 47.42 -8.27
CA ILE A 134 -21.92 47.17 -6.83
C ILE A 134 -23.02 47.97 -6.14
N ALA A 135 -23.70 47.38 -5.14
CA ALA A 135 -24.63 48.13 -4.29
C ALA A 135 -23.87 49.31 -3.63
N PRO A 136 -24.32 50.57 -3.78
CA PRO A 136 -23.54 51.73 -3.36
C PRO A 136 -23.38 51.75 -1.83
N GLY A 137 -22.13 51.73 -1.34
CA GLY A 137 -21.78 52.13 0.04
C GLY A 137 -21.05 51.13 0.94
N LEU A 138 -20.78 49.89 0.51
CA LEU A 138 -20.02 48.93 1.33
C LEU A 138 -18.52 49.01 1.08
N ARG A 139 -17.71 48.99 2.15
CA ARG A 139 -16.23 48.97 2.07
C ARG A 139 -15.78 47.60 1.55
N GLU A 140 -14.80 47.60 0.65
CA GLU A 140 -14.17 46.37 0.17
C GLU A 140 -12.93 46.01 1.00
N ILE A 141 -12.75 44.72 1.30
CA ILE A 141 -11.59 44.17 2.00
C ILE A 141 -11.03 42.98 1.21
N ALA A 142 -9.71 42.83 1.22
CA ALA A 142 -8.99 41.72 0.59
C ALA A 142 -7.87 41.21 1.53
N PRO A 143 -8.24 40.62 2.68
CA PRO A 143 -7.25 40.07 3.61
C PRO A 143 -6.52 38.87 2.99
N GLU A 144 -5.32 38.59 3.49
CA GLU A 144 -4.52 37.45 3.03
C GLU A 144 -5.15 36.13 3.52
N PRO A 145 -5.33 35.13 2.63
CA PRO A 145 -5.99 33.88 3.00
C PRO A 145 -5.09 33.00 3.87
N VAL A 146 -5.68 32.36 4.87
CA VAL A 146 -5.03 31.28 5.61
C VAL A 146 -5.78 29.98 5.39
N PHE A 147 -5.10 28.99 4.82
CA PHE A 147 -5.68 27.67 4.56
C PHE A 147 -5.52 26.75 5.77
N ALA A 148 -6.57 26.01 6.10
CA ALA A 148 -6.54 24.99 7.12
C ALA A 148 -7.21 23.70 6.66
N LEU A 149 -6.65 22.58 7.10
CA LEU A 149 -7.16 21.24 6.83
C LEU A 149 -7.38 20.51 8.16
N HIS A 150 -8.60 20.05 8.39
CA HIS A 150 -8.98 19.32 9.59
C HIS A 150 -9.37 17.89 9.21
N VAL A 151 -8.61 16.90 9.66
CA VAL A 151 -8.88 15.49 9.37
C VAL A 151 -9.45 14.81 10.61
N ARG A 152 -10.62 14.18 10.46
CA ARG A 152 -11.39 13.60 11.58
C ARG A 152 -11.98 12.24 11.24
N ARG A 153 -12.10 11.39 12.25
CA ARG A 153 -12.88 10.14 12.18
C ARG A 153 -14.30 10.45 12.63
N GLU A 154 -15.22 10.50 11.67
CA GLU A 154 -16.63 10.86 11.89
C GLU A 154 -17.53 9.62 11.73
N PRO A 155 -18.69 9.56 12.42
CA PRO A 155 -19.65 8.48 12.23
C PRO A 155 -20.22 8.50 10.81
N VAL A 156 -20.42 7.32 10.23
CA VAL A 156 -20.93 7.17 8.86
C VAL A 156 -22.43 7.41 8.84
N ASP A 157 -22.85 8.53 8.25
CA ASP A 157 -24.27 8.76 7.96
C ASP A 157 -24.75 7.89 6.78
N ARG A 158 -26.07 7.74 6.63
CA ARG A 158 -26.69 6.87 5.61
C ARG A 158 -26.23 7.13 4.17
N GLY A 159 -25.82 8.35 3.85
CA GLY A 159 -25.44 8.80 2.52
C GLY A 159 -23.99 8.46 2.26
N LEU A 160 -23.13 8.65 3.26
CA LEU A 160 -21.76 8.16 3.23
C LEU A 160 -21.73 6.63 3.16
N ALA A 161 -22.61 5.92 3.90
CA ALA A 161 -22.73 4.46 3.79
C ALA A 161 -23.08 4.00 2.37
N LEU A 162 -24.01 4.69 1.70
CA LEU A 162 -24.38 4.39 0.30
C LEU A 162 -23.24 4.69 -0.68
N LEU A 163 -22.48 5.77 -0.45
CA LEU A 163 -21.29 6.08 -1.25
C LEU A 163 -20.24 4.98 -1.08
N LEU A 164 -19.89 4.62 0.15
CA LEU A 164 -18.91 3.59 0.44
C LEU A 164 -19.31 2.24 -0.20
N GLN A 165 -20.59 1.88 -0.11
CA GLN A 165 -21.12 0.69 -0.79
C GLN A 165 -20.96 0.77 -2.32
N SER A 166 -21.22 1.92 -2.94
CA SER A 166 -21.04 2.10 -4.38
C SER A 166 -19.58 2.01 -4.83
N LEU A 167 -18.65 2.30 -3.92
CA LEU A 167 -17.20 2.19 -4.11
C LEU A 167 -16.64 0.81 -3.71
N GLY A 168 -17.51 -0.17 -3.42
CA GLY A 168 -17.10 -1.52 -3.04
C GLY A 168 -16.45 -1.61 -1.65
N GLN A 169 -16.54 -0.56 -0.83
CA GLN A 169 -15.94 -0.54 0.50
C GLN A 169 -16.78 -1.35 1.50
N PRO A 170 -16.14 -2.02 2.48
CA PRO A 170 -16.86 -2.75 3.52
C PRO A 170 -17.71 -1.80 4.37
N PRO A 171 -18.82 -2.27 4.97
CA PRO A 171 -19.61 -1.46 5.89
C PRO A 171 -18.75 -1.00 7.07
N ALA A 172 -18.81 0.30 7.38
CA ALA A 172 -18.07 0.90 8.46
C ALA A 172 -18.99 1.79 9.31
N GLU A 173 -18.81 1.75 10.64
CA GLU A 173 -19.52 2.65 11.56
C GLU A 173 -18.93 4.06 11.57
N HIS A 174 -17.63 4.17 11.28
CA HIS A 174 -16.88 5.41 11.26
C HIS A 174 -16.02 5.48 9.98
N TRP A 175 -15.79 6.69 9.49
CA TRP A 175 -14.93 6.94 8.34
C TRP A 175 -14.07 8.18 8.57
N ILE A 176 -12.91 8.23 7.93
CA ILE A 176 -12.00 9.36 8.03
C ILE A 176 -12.28 10.33 6.88
N LEU A 177 -12.57 11.57 7.22
CA LEU A 177 -12.83 12.65 6.27
C LEU A 177 -11.97 13.87 6.63
N ALA A 178 -11.61 14.64 5.62
CA ALA A 178 -10.96 15.93 5.77
C ALA A 178 -11.94 17.08 5.48
N GLU A 179 -11.79 18.17 6.20
CA GLU A 179 -12.49 19.44 6.01
C GLU A 179 -11.45 20.51 5.70
N ALA A 180 -11.49 21.05 4.48
CA ALA A 180 -10.62 22.12 4.04
C ALA A 180 -11.35 23.46 4.13
N VAL A 181 -10.70 24.45 4.73
CA VAL A 181 -11.25 25.80 4.90
C VAL A 181 -10.22 26.87 4.57
N VAL A 182 -10.71 28.01 4.08
CA VAL A 182 -9.94 29.25 3.97
C VAL A 182 -10.47 30.25 5.01
N ASP A 183 -9.55 30.87 5.75
CA ASP A 183 -9.82 31.85 6.78
C ASP A 183 -9.32 33.23 6.30
N TYR A 184 -10.26 34.15 6.14
CA TYR A 184 -10.01 35.53 5.77
C TYR A 184 -10.26 36.44 6.99
N ASP A 185 -9.23 36.66 7.81
CA ASP A 185 -9.30 37.50 9.00
C ASP A 185 -10.46 37.14 9.96
N GLY A 186 -10.65 35.84 10.23
CA GLY A 186 -11.72 35.29 11.06
C GLY A 186 -12.97 34.87 10.29
N HIS A 187 -13.06 35.18 8.99
CA HIS A 187 -14.13 34.72 8.12
C HIS A 187 -13.78 33.38 7.48
N ARG A 188 -14.20 32.30 8.15
CA ARG A 188 -14.01 30.93 7.65
C ARG A 188 -15.01 30.55 6.57
N LEU A 189 -14.48 30.04 5.46
CA LEU A 189 -15.23 29.54 4.33
C LEU A 189 -14.76 28.13 4.00
N PRO A 190 -15.67 27.21 3.61
CA PRO A 190 -15.23 25.94 3.06
C PRO A 190 -14.44 26.19 1.78
N LEU A 191 -13.31 25.50 1.63
CA LEU A 191 -12.53 25.51 0.39
C LEU A 191 -13.28 24.66 -0.64
N ARG A 192 -14.32 25.24 -1.24
CA ARG A 192 -15.09 24.68 -2.35
C ARG A 192 -14.37 25.02 -3.65
N GLY A 193 -14.60 24.22 -4.69
CA GLY A 193 -14.29 24.61 -6.07
C GLY A 193 -15.01 25.88 -6.54
N THR A 194 -15.91 26.48 -5.75
CA THR A 194 -16.63 27.74 -6.03
C THR A 194 -16.17 28.91 -5.16
N PRO A 195 -15.24 29.74 -5.64
CA PRO A 195 -15.31 31.14 -5.34
C PRO A 195 -16.60 31.66 -5.99
N SER A 196 -17.45 32.34 -5.21
CA SER A 196 -18.40 33.25 -5.86
C SER A 196 -17.52 34.32 -6.49
N GLY A 197 -17.47 34.44 -7.81
CA GLY A 197 -16.60 35.44 -8.46
C GLY A 197 -16.89 36.87 -7.98
N GLY A 198 -18.08 37.10 -7.41
CA GLY A 198 -18.45 38.33 -6.72
C GLY A 198 -18.01 38.40 -5.25
N PRO A 199 -17.67 39.61 -4.75
CA PRO A 199 -17.28 39.79 -3.36
C PRO A 199 -18.41 39.40 -2.39
N ARG A 200 -18.06 38.70 -1.32
CA ARG A 200 -19.01 38.20 -0.32
C ARG A 200 -19.30 39.26 0.73
N ARG A 201 -20.58 39.51 1.03
CA ARG A 201 -20.93 40.36 2.18
C ARG A 201 -20.53 39.67 3.48
N VAL A 202 -19.70 40.35 4.27
CA VAL A 202 -19.27 39.91 5.60
C VAL A 202 -19.53 41.03 6.61
N ARG A 203 -19.63 40.65 7.88
CA ARG A 203 -19.74 41.58 9.00
C ARG A 203 -18.42 41.60 9.77
N LEU A 204 -17.75 42.75 9.79
CA LEU A 204 -16.47 42.93 10.46
C LEU A 204 -16.63 42.89 11.99
N ALA A 205 -15.50 42.75 12.70
CA ALA A 205 -15.47 42.71 14.17
C ALA A 205 -16.05 43.99 14.83
N ASP A 206 -16.02 45.12 14.14
CA ASP A 206 -16.62 46.40 14.58
C ASP A 206 -18.14 46.49 14.31
N GLY A 207 -18.75 45.44 13.75
CA GLY A 207 -20.16 45.35 13.43
C GLY A 207 -20.56 45.96 12.08
N SER A 208 -19.62 46.60 11.36
CA SER A 208 -19.86 47.15 10.03
C SER A 208 -19.94 46.05 8.95
N GLU A 209 -20.64 46.33 7.85
CA GLU A 209 -20.71 45.42 6.71
C GLU A 209 -19.68 45.78 5.65
N ALA A 210 -19.02 44.76 5.10
CA ALA A 210 -18.00 44.89 4.08
C ALA A 210 -18.19 43.85 2.98
N LEU A 211 -17.55 44.10 1.84
CA LEU A 211 -17.45 43.20 0.71
C LEU A 211 -16.06 42.54 0.75
N LEU A 212 -16.02 41.24 1.00
CA LEU A 212 -14.79 40.44 1.01
C LEU A 212 -14.49 39.95 -0.40
N ARG A 213 -13.33 40.37 -0.93
CA ARG A 213 -12.79 39.86 -2.19
C ARG A 213 -11.95 38.61 -1.92
N HIS A 214 -12.25 37.55 -2.66
CA HIS A 214 -11.52 36.30 -2.60
C HIS A 214 -10.16 36.40 -3.29
N ALA A 215 -9.15 35.75 -2.72
CA ALA A 215 -7.85 35.54 -3.34
C ALA A 215 -7.90 34.30 -4.26
N VAL A 216 -8.64 34.42 -5.37
CA VAL A 216 -8.99 33.32 -6.28
C VAL A 216 -7.77 32.47 -6.69
N ALA A 217 -6.66 33.10 -7.10
CA ALA A 217 -5.45 32.39 -7.48
C ALA A 217 -4.83 31.56 -6.33
N ALA A 218 -4.89 32.07 -5.10
CA ALA A 218 -4.39 31.36 -3.93
C ALA A 218 -5.31 30.19 -3.55
N GLU A 219 -6.64 30.37 -3.65
CA GLU A 219 -7.60 29.29 -3.45
C GLU A 219 -7.41 28.17 -4.48
N HIS A 220 -7.12 28.50 -5.75
CA HIS A 220 -6.83 27.52 -6.80
C HIS A 220 -5.54 26.74 -6.52
N ALA A 221 -4.47 27.43 -6.09
CA ALA A 221 -3.23 26.78 -5.70
C ALA A 221 -3.44 25.83 -4.50
N ALA A 222 -4.28 26.22 -3.55
CA ALA A 222 -4.66 25.40 -2.41
C ALA A 222 -5.43 24.12 -2.83
N LEU A 223 -6.40 24.22 -3.73
CA LEU A 223 -7.15 23.07 -4.26
C LEU A 223 -6.22 22.06 -4.97
N ARG A 224 -5.26 22.56 -5.76
CA ARG A 224 -4.24 21.71 -6.38
C ARG A 224 -3.38 20.99 -5.36
N ALA A 225 -2.90 21.69 -4.33
CA ALA A 225 -2.09 21.09 -3.28
C ALA A 225 -2.82 19.93 -2.55
N LEU A 226 -4.13 20.06 -2.31
CA LEU A 226 -4.94 18.95 -1.76
C LEU A 226 -5.04 17.77 -2.72
N THR A 227 -5.23 18.04 -4.01
CA THR A 227 -5.33 17.01 -5.06
C THR A 227 -4.02 16.26 -5.25
N GLU A 228 -2.90 16.97 -5.27
CA GLU A 228 -1.53 16.41 -5.32
C GLU A 228 -1.22 15.59 -4.06
N ALA A 229 -1.76 15.99 -2.91
CA ALA A 229 -1.71 15.21 -1.67
C ALA A 229 -2.60 13.96 -1.69
N GLY A 230 -3.34 13.71 -2.79
CA GLY A 230 -4.18 12.55 -3.02
C GLY A 230 -5.59 12.66 -2.42
N LEU A 231 -6.02 13.86 -2.02
CA LEU A 231 -7.38 14.10 -1.56
C LEU A 231 -8.27 14.52 -2.72
N SER A 232 -9.50 14.01 -2.72
CA SER A 232 -10.54 14.39 -3.66
C SER A 232 -11.74 14.97 -2.90
N SER A 233 -12.30 16.05 -3.43
CA SER A 233 -13.56 16.62 -2.92
C SER A 233 -14.69 15.63 -3.16
N LEU A 234 -15.52 15.38 -2.16
CA LEU A 234 -16.72 14.55 -2.32
C LEU A 234 -17.65 15.07 -3.42
N GLN A 235 -17.68 16.39 -3.66
CA GLN A 235 -18.50 16.97 -4.72
C GLN A 235 -18.02 16.62 -6.12
N SER A 236 -16.76 16.22 -6.28
CA SER A 236 -16.25 15.70 -7.55
C SER A 236 -16.75 14.29 -7.85
N ASN A 237 -17.20 13.54 -6.84
CA ASN A 237 -17.65 12.16 -6.99
C ASN A 237 -19.10 12.09 -7.55
N PRO A 238 -19.33 11.43 -8.70
CA PRO A 238 -20.65 11.29 -9.31
C PRO A 238 -21.68 10.59 -8.40
N ALA A 239 -21.31 9.46 -7.79
CA ALA A 239 -22.20 8.71 -6.89
C ALA A 239 -22.61 9.54 -5.67
N TRP A 240 -21.68 10.32 -5.10
CA TRP A 240 -21.98 11.23 -3.99
C TRP A 240 -22.99 12.30 -4.40
N ARG A 241 -22.79 12.93 -5.56
CA ARG A 241 -23.72 13.96 -6.09
C ARG A 241 -25.12 13.42 -6.31
N PHE A 242 -25.25 12.21 -6.85
CA PHE A 242 -26.55 11.55 -7.01
C PHE A 242 -27.27 11.37 -5.67
N ILE A 243 -26.57 10.79 -4.67
CA ILE A 243 -27.10 10.56 -3.32
C ILE A 243 -27.50 11.90 -2.67
N PHE A 244 -26.66 12.91 -2.79
CA PHE A 244 -26.85 14.23 -2.22
C PHE A 244 -28.04 14.98 -2.86
N THR A 245 -28.14 14.99 -4.19
CA THR A 245 -29.24 15.62 -4.94
C THR A 245 -30.60 15.04 -4.54
N ARG A 246 -30.67 13.72 -4.28
CA ARG A 246 -31.88 13.06 -3.80
C ARG A 246 -32.27 13.52 -2.40
N ARG A 247 -31.30 13.79 -1.51
CA ARG A 247 -31.54 14.31 -0.15
C ARG A 247 -32.04 15.75 -0.16
N LEU A 248 -31.41 16.62 -0.96
CA LEU A 248 -31.85 18.01 -1.16
C LEU A 248 -33.32 18.08 -1.61
N ARG A 249 -33.69 17.27 -2.61
CA ARG A 249 -35.08 17.19 -3.11
C ARG A 249 -36.08 16.68 -2.06
N ALA A 250 -35.61 15.93 -1.06
CA ALA A 250 -36.45 15.41 0.02
C ALA A 250 -36.67 16.41 1.18
N GLY A 251 -36.20 17.66 1.05
CA GLY A 251 -36.42 18.72 2.05
C GLY A 251 -35.66 18.51 3.36
N ARG A 252 -34.69 17.59 3.40
CA ARG A 252 -33.76 17.41 4.53
C ARG A 252 -32.54 18.27 4.28
N GLY A 253 -32.66 19.56 4.61
CA GLY A 253 -31.60 20.56 4.43
C GLY A 253 -30.49 20.37 5.45
N ASP A 254 -29.57 19.45 5.19
CA ASP A 254 -28.24 19.54 5.78
C ASP A 254 -27.39 20.48 4.92
N GLU A 255 -26.63 21.38 5.58
CA GLU A 255 -25.57 22.14 4.94
C GLU A 255 -24.65 21.18 4.19
N VAL A 256 -24.30 21.55 2.95
CA VAL A 256 -23.34 20.78 2.15
C VAL A 256 -22.00 20.86 2.85
N ARG A 257 -21.63 19.80 3.56
CA ARG A 257 -20.32 19.68 4.18
C ARG A 257 -19.34 19.26 3.08
N ASP A 258 -18.50 20.19 2.65
CA ASP A 258 -17.45 19.92 1.67
C ASP A 258 -16.36 19.11 2.36
N ARG A 259 -16.50 17.80 2.23
CA ARG A 259 -15.56 16.84 2.79
C ARG A 259 -14.66 16.34 1.69
N TRP A 260 -13.43 16.07 2.09
CA TRP A 260 -12.36 15.55 1.26
C TRP A 260 -12.04 14.14 1.73
N MET A 261 -11.77 13.24 0.80
CA MET A 261 -11.34 11.88 1.11
C MET A 261 -10.33 11.39 0.07
N PRO A 262 -9.44 10.45 0.43
CA PRO A 262 -8.70 9.71 -0.58
C PRO A 262 -9.65 9.00 -1.52
N ASP A 263 -9.26 8.84 -2.79
CA ASP A 263 -9.99 8.00 -3.73
C ASP A 263 -9.94 6.54 -3.26
N PRO A 264 -11.04 5.97 -2.72
CA PRO A 264 -11.02 4.64 -2.12
C PRO A 264 -10.85 3.53 -3.16
N ALA A 265 -11.01 3.85 -4.45
CA ALA A 265 -10.75 2.92 -5.55
C ALA A 265 -9.26 2.83 -5.90
N ARG A 266 -8.42 3.75 -5.40
CA ARG A 266 -6.98 3.82 -5.70
C ARG A 266 -6.09 3.39 -4.53
N ILE A 267 -6.56 3.53 -3.29
CA ILE A 267 -5.78 3.21 -2.10
C ILE A 267 -6.70 2.94 -0.90
N ALA A 268 -6.34 1.96 -0.08
CA ALA A 268 -7.02 1.71 1.18
C ALA A 268 -6.95 2.97 2.09
N ALA A 269 -8.11 3.41 2.60
CA ALA A 269 -8.22 4.70 3.30
C ALA A 269 -7.28 4.82 4.50
N ASP A 270 -7.14 3.78 5.32
CA ASP A 270 -6.24 3.83 6.48
C ASP A 270 -4.76 3.93 6.05
N ALA A 271 -4.34 3.16 5.05
CA ALA A 271 -2.98 3.22 4.52
C ALA A 271 -2.66 4.62 3.93
N PHE A 272 -3.64 5.22 3.26
CA PHE A 272 -3.53 6.59 2.78
C PHE A 272 -3.29 7.58 3.92
N TRP A 273 -4.08 7.54 4.99
CA TRP A 273 -3.96 8.52 6.07
C TRP A 273 -2.64 8.41 6.84
N HIS A 274 -2.07 7.20 6.95
CA HIS A 274 -0.71 7.02 7.47
C HIS A 274 0.33 7.69 6.58
N ARG A 275 0.27 7.47 5.26
CA ARG A 275 1.16 8.12 4.31
C ARG A 275 0.98 9.63 4.30
N PHE A 276 -0.26 10.11 4.30
CA PHE A 276 -0.61 11.52 4.31
C PHE A 276 0.02 12.22 5.52
N ARG A 277 -0.03 11.60 6.69
CA ARG A 277 0.59 12.13 7.91
C ARG A 277 2.11 12.14 7.84
N GLY A 278 2.72 11.11 7.24
CA GLY A 278 4.19 11.00 7.11
C GLY A 278 4.82 11.88 6.03
N GLU A 279 4.08 12.22 4.98
CA GLU A 279 4.61 12.92 3.79
C GLU A 279 3.87 14.23 3.49
N SER A 280 2.55 14.16 3.33
CA SER A 280 1.76 15.27 2.81
C SER A 280 1.60 16.43 3.80
N VAL A 281 1.54 16.15 5.11
CA VAL A 281 1.39 17.20 6.14
C VAL A 281 2.55 18.19 6.08
N ALA A 282 3.80 17.71 6.06
CA ALA A 282 4.98 18.58 6.02
C ALA A 282 5.02 19.43 4.73
N THR A 283 4.62 18.84 3.60
CA THR A 283 4.51 19.56 2.33
C THR A 283 3.46 20.67 2.41
N LEU A 284 2.25 20.38 2.92
CA LEU A 284 1.18 21.38 3.07
C LEU A 284 1.59 22.50 4.05
N GLU A 285 2.22 22.17 5.18
CA GLU A 285 2.72 23.16 6.14
C GLU A 285 3.79 24.07 5.51
N SER A 286 4.66 23.53 4.65
CA SER A 286 5.65 24.34 3.91
C SER A 286 5.00 25.34 2.92
N LEU A 287 3.78 25.03 2.46
CA LEU A 287 2.94 25.91 1.64
C LEU A 287 2.08 26.88 2.48
N GLY A 288 2.26 26.90 3.80
CA GLY A 288 1.56 27.81 4.72
C GLY A 288 0.22 27.30 5.25
N TRP A 289 -0.10 26.01 5.04
CA TRP A 289 -1.32 25.43 5.60
C TRP A 289 -1.23 25.19 7.10
N ARG A 290 -2.37 25.30 7.78
CA ARG A 290 -2.55 24.79 9.15
C ARG A 290 -3.26 23.44 9.08
N VAL A 291 -2.52 22.35 9.26
CA VAL A 291 -3.08 20.99 9.24
C VAL A 291 -3.33 20.51 10.68
N THR A 292 -4.51 19.97 10.95
CA THR A 292 -4.86 19.34 12.23
C THR A 292 -5.48 17.99 11.96
N ILE A 293 -4.96 16.95 12.61
CA ILE A 293 -5.45 15.58 12.49
C ILE A 293 -5.86 15.13 13.89
N ASP A 294 -7.11 14.70 14.04
CA ASP A 294 -7.61 14.18 15.32
C ASP A 294 -6.84 12.91 15.74
N ASP A 295 -6.62 12.71 17.04
CA ASP A 295 -5.88 11.54 17.57
C ASP A 295 -6.48 10.18 17.19
N SER A 296 -7.77 10.15 16.80
CA SER A 296 -8.51 8.97 16.34
C SER A 296 -8.32 8.66 14.84
N VAL A 297 -7.57 9.49 14.11
CA VAL A 297 -7.28 9.36 12.69
C VAL A 297 -5.83 8.96 12.52
N GLY A 298 -5.58 7.74 12.00
CA GLY A 298 -4.25 7.26 11.62
C GLY A 298 -3.21 7.55 12.71
N HIS A 299 -3.10 6.66 13.70
CA HIS A 299 -2.20 6.91 14.82
C HIS A 299 -0.72 6.99 14.33
N ARG A 300 0.19 7.30 15.24
CA ARG A 300 1.57 7.73 14.94
C ARG A 300 2.25 6.77 13.97
N VAL A 301 2.96 7.35 13.01
CA VAL A 301 3.85 6.61 12.15
C VAL A 301 5.18 6.47 12.87
N PHE A 302 5.57 5.24 13.16
CA PHE A 302 6.88 4.91 13.69
C PHE A 302 7.83 4.51 12.57
N GLU A 303 9.06 4.98 12.61
CA GLU A 303 10.10 4.51 11.69
C GLU A 303 10.70 3.22 12.24
N ALA A 304 10.59 2.13 11.48
CA ALA A 304 11.26 0.89 11.83
C ALA A 304 12.74 0.99 11.46
N ASP A 305 13.57 1.53 12.36
CA ASP A 305 15.01 1.59 12.15
C ASP A 305 15.54 0.17 11.85
N PRO A 306 16.14 -0.06 10.67
CA PRO A 306 16.66 -1.36 10.31
C PRO A 306 17.63 -1.97 11.35
N SER A 307 18.33 -1.14 12.11
CA SER A 307 19.28 -1.59 13.13
C SER A 307 18.60 -2.26 14.34
N GLN A 308 17.31 -1.97 14.58
CA GLN A 308 16.53 -2.45 15.72
C GLN A 308 15.72 -3.71 15.42
N TRP A 309 15.81 -4.23 14.20
CA TRP A 309 15.11 -5.46 13.81
C TRP A 309 15.86 -6.64 14.39
N ASN A 310 15.18 -7.39 15.24
CA ASN A 310 15.69 -8.64 15.77
C ASN A 310 14.84 -9.79 15.25
N ALA A 311 15.48 -10.78 14.66
CA ALA A 311 14.81 -12.02 14.36
C ALA A 311 15.28 -13.06 15.38
N SER A 312 14.34 -13.76 15.99
CA SER A 312 14.64 -14.86 16.91
C SER A 312 13.96 -16.13 16.43
N LEU A 313 14.72 -17.21 16.48
CA LEU A 313 14.20 -18.56 16.33
C LEU A 313 14.03 -19.18 17.71
N GLU A 314 12.86 -19.70 18.01
CA GLU A 314 12.59 -20.42 19.26
C GLU A 314 11.98 -21.78 18.95
N GLY A 315 12.53 -22.86 19.49
CA GLY A 315 12.06 -24.21 19.13
C GLY A 315 12.53 -25.30 20.06
N SER A 316 11.82 -26.42 20.02
CA SER A 316 12.16 -27.65 20.74
C SER A 316 11.77 -28.85 19.90
N GLY A 317 12.63 -29.87 19.83
CA GLY A 317 12.31 -31.13 19.12
C GLY A 317 12.30 -31.02 17.59
N GLY A 318 13.23 -30.26 17.00
CA GLY A 318 13.44 -30.18 15.54
C GLY A 318 12.53 -29.22 14.78
N TRP A 319 11.58 -28.59 15.46
CA TRP A 319 10.69 -27.57 14.92
C TRP A 319 10.94 -26.23 15.59
N PHE A 320 10.96 -25.16 14.78
CA PHE A 320 11.27 -23.82 15.23
C PHE A 320 10.19 -22.83 14.83
N HIS A 321 9.87 -21.90 15.72
CA HIS A 321 9.04 -20.74 15.44
C HIS A 321 9.96 -19.59 15.05
N LEU A 322 9.77 -19.06 13.85
CA LEU A 322 10.40 -17.80 13.46
C LEU A 322 9.55 -16.65 14.01
N SER A 323 10.20 -15.74 14.73
CA SER A 323 9.61 -14.44 15.04
C SER A 323 10.55 -13.35 14.53
N VAL A 324 10.00 -12.39 13.79
CA VAL A 324 10.76 -11.22 13.35
C VAL A 324 10.18 -10.04 14.09
N GLY A 325 10.87 -9.62 15.15
CA GLY A 325 10.47 -8.51 15.98
C GLY A 325 11.16 -7.21 15.59
N PHE A 326 10.50 -6.09 15.84
CA PHE A 326 11.14 -4.80 15.93
C PHE A 326 10.62 -4.10 17.18
N GLU A 327 11.45 -3.24 17.76
CA GLU A 327 11.11 -2.51 18.99
C GLU A 327 10.75 -1.08 18.62
N VAL A 328 9.58 -0.62 19.05
CA VAL A 328 9.11 0.76 18.89
C VAL A 328 8.69 1.26 20.25
N ASP A 329 9.28 2.37 20.70
CA ASP A 329 9.00 2.95 22.03
C ASP A 329 9.07 1.93 23.19
N GLY A 330 9.96 0.94 23.08
CA GLY A 330 10.13 -0.12 24.09
C GLY A 330 9.11 -1.26 24.02
N VAL A 331 8.25 -1.27 22.99
CA VAL A 331 7.28 -2.35 22.72
C VAL A 331 7.75 -3.16 21.53
N ARG A 332 7.89 -4.48 21.71
CA ARG A 332 8.21 -5.40 20.62
C ARG A 332 6.96 -5.74 19.82
N HIS A 333 7.02 -5.52 18.52
CA HIS A 333 5.98 -5.89 17.57
C HIS A 333 6.46 -7.04 16.68
N ASP A 334 5.62 -8.05 16.46
CA ASP A 334 5.91 -9.14 15.53
C ASP A 334 5.53 -8.72 14.10
N LEU A 335 6.50 -8.80 13.19
CA LEU A 335 6.39 -8.41 11.80
C LEU A 335 5.56 -9.41 10.99
N LEU A 336 5.50 -10.69 11.39
CA LEU A 336 4.83 -11.71 10.58
C LEU A 336 3.32 -11.48 10.44
N PRO A 337 2.55 -11.22 11.52
CA PRO A 337 1.13 -10.86 11.38
C PRO A 337 0.91 -9.59 10.56
N ILE A 338 1.83 -8.62 10.67
CA ILE A 338 1.78 -7.35 9.95
C ILE A 338 1.97 -7.60 8.44
N LEU A 339 2.97 -8.40 8.07
CA LEU A 339 3.23 -8.77 6.68
C LEU A 339 2.12 -9.66 6.10
N ALA A 340 1.55 -10.57 6.88
CA ALA A 340 0.43 -11.39 6.45
C ALA A 340 -0.78 -10.52 6.08
N ASN A 341 -1.11 -9.53 6.91
CA ASN A 341 -2.18 -8.57 6.61
C ASN A 341 -1.89 -7.75 5.34
N LEU A 342 -0.64 -7.35 5.12
CA LEU A 342 -0.24 -6.62 3.90
C LEU A 342 -0.33 -7.46 2.62
N ILE A 343 -0.09 -8.78 2.71
CA ILE A 343 -0.26 -9.69 1.57
C ILE A 343 -1.75 -9.91 1.30
N GLU A 344 -2.58 -10.10 2.33
CA GLU A 344 -4.02 -10.32 2.17
C GLU A 344 -4.75 -9.10 1.60
N THR A 345 -4.21 -7.90 1.77
CA THR A 345 -4.81 -6.65 1.32
C THR A 345 -4.29 -6.13 -0.03
N ASP A 346 -3.46 -6.91 -0.76
CA ASP A 346 -2.79 -6.52 -2.03
C ASP A 346 -1.98 -5.20 -1.99
N VAL A 347 -1.85 -4.58 -0.81
CA VAL A 347 -1.05 -3.36 -0.57
C VAL A 347 0.41 -3.58 -0.99
N LEU A 348 0.89 -4.81 -0.87
CA LEU A 348 2.24 -5.17 -1.31
C LEU A 348 2.37 -5.07 -2.83
N GLU A 349 1.42 -5.57 -3.63
CA GLU A 349 1.49 -5.48 -5.10
C GLU A 349 1.39 -4.01 -5.57
N GLU A 350 0.47 -3.22 -5.02
CA GLU A 350 0.30 -1.80 -5.39
C GLU A 350 1.55 -0.94 -5.12
N THR A 351 2.25 -1.22 -4.01
CA THR A 351 3.42 -0.43 -3.59
C THR A 351 4.73 -0.93 -4.21
N LEU A 352 4.83 -2.22 -4.56
CA LEU A 352 6.01 -2.80 -5.20
C LEU A 352 6.22 -2.33 -6.65
N HIS A 353 5.15 -1.89 -7.32
CA HIS A 353 5.16 -1.45 -8.72
C HIS A 353 5.40 0.05 -8.91
N HIS A 354 5.53 0.86 -7.85
CA HIS A 354 5.93 2.27 -7.92
C HIS A 354 7.43 2.43 -7.65
N PRO A 355 8.29 2.55 -8.69
CA PRO A 355 9.73 2.72 -8.51
C PRO A 355 9.98 4.17 -8.05
N GLY A 356 10.04 4.37 -6.75
CA GLY A 356 10.33 5.68 -6.16
C GLY A 356 10.04 5.78 -4.66
N ILE A 357 9.13 4.94 -4.13
CA ILE A 357 8.80 4.94 -2.71
C ILE A 357 9.68 3.91 -2.01
N GLY A 358 10.66 4.37 -1.22
CA GLY A 358 11.61 3.50 -0.50
C GLY A 358 10.98 2.74 0.67
N HIS A 359 9.71 2.98 0.99
CA HIS A 359 9.03 2.48 2.18
C HIS A 359 7.54 2.15 1.96
N ILE A 360 7.00 1.27 2.80
CA ILE A 360 5.57 0.95 2.93
C ILE A 360 5.09 1.32 4.33
N TYR A 361 3.81 1.65 4.49
CA TYR A 361 3.19 1.88 5.80
C TYR A 361 2.35 0.68 6.18
N ALA A 362 2.71 0.01 7.28
CA ALA A 362 2.03 -1.19 7.75
C ALA A 362 1.20 -0.89 9.00
N PRO A 363 -0.12 -1.15 9.00
CA PRO A 363 -0.99 -0.84 10.13
C PRO A 363 -0.72 -1.79 11.31
N LEU A 364 -0.75 -1.24 12.51
CA LEU A 364 -0.63 -1.95 13.78
C LEU A 364 -2.02 -2.16 14.43
N PRO A 365 -2.22 -3.19 15.28
CA PRO A 365 -3.52 -3.47 15.91
C PRO A 365 -4.12 -2.35 16.76
N GLY A 366 -3.31 -1.36 17.17
CA GLY A 366 -3.75 -0.16 17.90
C GLY A 366 -4.10 1.04 17.01
N GLY A 367 -4.04 0.89 15.68
CA GLY A 367 -4.27 1.94 14.69
C GLY A 367 -3.06 2.82 14.40
N ASP A 368 -1.91 2.59 15.03
CA ASP A 368 -0.61 3.17 14.64
C ASP A 368 -0.12 2.54 13.33
N ALA A 369 0.89 3.13 12.70
CA ALA A 369 1.52 2.53 11.54
C ALA A 369 3.03 2.51 11.66
N LEU A 370 3.61 1.59 10.91
CA LEU A 370 5.04 1.41 10.83
C LEU A 370 5.54 1.68 9.43
N LYS A 371 6.48 2.61 9.31
CA LYS A 371 7.20 2.87 8.07
C LYS A 371 8.31 1.84 7.91
N LEU A 372 8.15 0.95 6.94
CA LEU A 372 9.00 -0.19 6.66
C LEU A 372 9.75 0.01 5.33
N PRO A 373 11.08 -0.22 5.25
CA PRO A 373 11.81 -0.12 3.98
C PRO A 373 11.42 -1.25 3.01
N VAL A 374 10.95 -0.88 1.82
CA VAL A 374 10.40 -1.80 0.78
C VAL A 374 11.40 -2.89 0.43
N ASP A 375 12.66 -2.54 0.18
CA ASP A 375 13.67 -3.50 -0.25
C ASP A 375 13.96 -4.55 0.81
N ARG A 376 13.89 -4.19 2.09
CA ARG A 376 14.11 -5.14 3.18
C ARG A 376 12.92 -6.08 3.33
N VAL A 377 11.70 -5.54 3.28
CA VAL A 377 10.47 -6.34 3.33
C VAL A 377 10.43 -7.32 2.15
N ARG A 378 10.75 -6.87 0.93
CA ARG A 378 10.80 -7.73 -0.27
C ARG A 378 11.77 -8.89 -0.10
N ARG A 379 12.98 -8.65 0.42
CA ARG A 379 13.97 -9.72 0.68
C ARG A 379 13.43 -10.74 1.67
N ILE A 380 12.86 -10.28 2.78
CA ILE A 380 12.28 -11.17 3.79
C ILE A 380 11.14 -12.00 3.20
N LEU A 381 10.20 -11.36 2.51
CA LEU A 381 9.06 -12.03 1.90
C LEU A 381 9.46 -13.04 0.83
N HIS A 382 10.45 -12.72 -0.03
CA HIS A 382 10.94 -13.65 -1.02
C HIS A 382 11.49 -14.94 -0.38
N HIS A 383 12.23 -14.82 0.71
CA HIS A 383 12.77 -15.98 1.43
C HIS A 383 11.71 -16.71 2.25
N LEU A 384 10.79 -15.99 2.89
CA LEU A 384 9.69 -16.61 3.63
C LEU A 384 8.72 -17.35 2.71
N ALA A 385 8.39 -16.81 1.53
CA ALA A 385 7.53 -17.48 0.56
C ALA A 385 8.16 -18.77 0.00
N ALA A 386 9.49 -18.88 -0.01
CA ALA A 386 10.18 -20.11 -0.38
C ALA A 386 10.12 -21.19 0.72
N LEU A 387 9.95 -20.79 1.98
CA LEU A 387 9.99 -21.66 3.16
C LEU A 387 8.61 -21.94 3.76
N LEU A 388 7.61 -21.12 3.45
CA LEU A 388 6.28 -21.19 4.03
C LEU A 388 5.26 -21.60 2.98
N ASP A 389 4.43 -22.56 3.35
CA ASP A 389 3.33 -23.02 2.53
C ASP A 389 2.38 -21.85 2.19
N ARG A 390 1.68 -21.93 1.05
CA ARG A 390 0.94 -20.81 0.42
C ARG A 390 -0.18 -20.19 1.27
N GLY A 391 -0.51 -20.76 2.42
CA GLY A 391 -1.39 -20.13 3.41
C GLY A 391 -0.61 -19.83 4.66
N PHE A 392 -0.03 -18.61 4.76
CA PHE A 392 0.63 -18.10 5.95
C PHE A 392 -0.28 -18.27 7.18
N PRO A 393 -0.06 -19.24 8.08
CA PRO A 393 -0.78 -19.26 9.34
C PRO A 393 0.01 -18.38 10.31
N ALA A 394 -0.68 -17.80 11.28
CA ALA A 394 -0.10 -17.00 12.37
C ALA A 394 0.94 -17.72 13.27
N ARG A 395 1.47 -18.88 12.86
CA ARG A 395 2.54 -19.65 13.50
C ARG A 395 3.44 -20.28 12.45
N THR A 396 4.52 -19.59 12.17
CA THR A 396 5.54 -19.95 11.18
C THR A 396 6.45 -21.03 11.74
N LYS A 397 5.98 -22.28 11.75
CA LYS A 397 6.81 -23.44 12.11
C LYS A 397 7.74 -23.80 10.95
N LEU A 398 9.04 -23.70 11.18
CA LEU A 398 10.10 -24.10 10.27
C LEU A 398 10.69 -25.43 10.71
N HIS A 399 11.04 -26.28 9.74
CA HIS A 399 11.88 -27.43 9.98
C HIS A 399 13.33 -26.97 10.25
N ALA A 400 14.12 -27.76 10.97
CA ALA A 400 15.52 -27.43 11.31
C ALA A 400 16.39 -27.05 10.10
N LEU A 401 16.17 -27.70 8.96
CA LEU A 401 16.91 -27.42 7.72
C LEU A 401 16.57 -26.04 7.14
N ASP A 402 15.28 -25.69 7.12
CA ASP A 402 14.79 -24.39 6.64
C ASP A 402 15.26 -23.26 7.56
N ALA A 403 15.21 -23.51 8.87
CA ALA A 403 15.76 -22.63 9.88
C ALA A 403 17.26 -22.36 9.67
N ALA A 404 18.05 -23.41 9.43
CA ALA A 404 19.48 -23.31 9.20
C ALA A 404 19.82 -22.60 7.87
N ALA A 405 19.01 -22.81 6.83
CA ALA A 405 19.16 -22.12 5.55
C ALA A 405 18.83 -20.62 5.69
N LEU A 406 17.74 -20.28 6.38
CA LEU A 406 17.34 -18.89 6.65
C LEU A 406 18.40 -18.16 7.49
N ALA A 407 18.95 -18.86 8.49
CA ALA A 407 20.02 -18.37 9.36
C ALA A 407 21.29 -17.98 8.60
N ALA A 408 21.61 -18.70 7.53
CA ALA A 408 22.80 -18.45 6.71
C ALA A 408 22.66 -17.20 5.81
N LEU A 409 21.46 -16.60 5.71
CA LEU A 409 21.24 -15.47 4.82
C LEU A 409 21.79 -14.16 5.40
N PRO A 410 22.61 -13.42 4.64
CA PRO A 410 23.15 -12.14 5.09
C PRO A 410 22.05 -11.08 5.22
N GLY A 411 22.07 -10.34 6.34
CA GLY A 411 21.23 -9.15 6.56
C GLY A 411 19.89 -9.38 7.28
N ILE A 412 19.53 -10.63 7.60
CA ILE A 412 18.34 -10.93 8.42
C ILE A 412 18.64 -10.74 9.92
N GLY A 413 19.87 -10.98 10.38
CA GLY A 413 20.27 -10.73 11.77
C GLY A 413 19.59 -11.66 12.78
N LEU A 414 19.53 -12.96 12.47
CA LEU A 414 18.89 -13.97 13.32
C LEU A 414 19.73 -14.33 14.54
N GLY A 415 19.15 -14.21 15.73
CA GLY A 415 19.63 -14.91 16.92
C GLY A 415 19.30 -16.39 16.79
N LEU A 416 20.33 -17.23 16.67
CA LEU A 416 20.17 -18.67 16.45
C LEU A 416 20.21 -19.44 17.77
N PRO A 417 19.25 -20.36 18.00
CA PRO A 417 19.45 -21.44 18.95
C PRO A 417 20.75 -22.19 18.65
N TYR A 418 21.39 -22.72 19.70
CA TYR A 418 22.65 -23.46 19.56
C TYR A 418 22.54 -24.60 18.54
N GLU A 419 21.42 -25.33 18.54
CA GLU A 419 21.17 -26.45 17.63
C GLU A 419 21.11 -26.01 16.17
N VAL A 420 20.49 -24.86 15.89
CA VAL A 420 20.39 -24.30 14.54
C VAL A 420 21.75 -23.76 14.10
N ALA A 421 22.47 -23.06 14.98
CA ALA A 421 23.81 -22.57 14.70
C ALA A 421 24.78 -23.71 14.37
N ALA A 422 24.74 -24.80 15.16
CA ALA A 422 25.54 -25.99 14.93
C ALA A 422 25.19 -26.66 13.59
N LEU A 423 23.90 -26.77 13.27
CA LEU A 423 23.46 -27.33 11.98
C LEU A 423 23.86 -26.44 10.80
N THR A 424 23.72 -25.11 10.90
CA THR A 424 24.18 -24.17 9.86
C THR A 424 25.67 -24.34 9.59
N GLN A 425 26.48 -24.45 10.64
CA GLN A 425 27.92 -24.71 10.50
C GLN A 425 28.19 -26.07 9.86
N ALA A 426 27.51 -27.13 10.29
CA ALA A 426 27.69 -28.47 9.74
C ALA A 426 27.34 -28.54 8.24
N LEU A 427 26.31 -27.82 7.80
CA LEU A 427 25.94 -27.69 6.39
C LEU A 427 26.92 -26.82 5.60
N ALA A 428 27.53 -25.81 6.23
CA ALA A 428 28.59 -25.04 5.59
C ALA A 428 29.86 -25.90 5.38
N ASP A 429 30.20 -26.73 6.37
CA ASP A 429 31.36 -27.63 6.30
C ASP A 429 31.11 -28.81 5.35
N THR A 430 29.85 -29.23 5.18
CA THR A 430 29.43 -30.31 4.27
C THR A 430 28.23 -29.85 3.43
N PRO A 431 28.45 -29.07 2.35
CA PRO A 431 27.36 -28.47 1.56
C PRO A 431 26.44 -29.49 0.89
N ASP A 432 26.99 -30.61 0.47
CA ASP A 432 26.24 -31.72 -0.12
C ASP A 432 26.57 -33.03 0.60
N PRO A 433 25.94 -33.30 1.75
CA PRO A 433 26.17 -34.52 2.51
C PRO A 433 25.65 -35.76 1.78
N THR A 434 24.87 -35.61 0.71
CA THR A 434 24.40 -36.74 -0.11
C THR A 434 25.47 -37.20 -1.08
N ARG A 435 26.24 -36.27 -1.62
CA ARG A 435 27.34 -36.53 -2.55
C ARG A 435 28.65 -36.82 -1.83
N ASP A 436 29.00 -35.99 -0.86
CA ASP A 436 30.29 -36.00 -0.18
C ASP A 436 30.10 -36.04 1.35
N PRO A 437 29.54 -37.15 1.91
CA PRO A 437 29.33 -37.26 3.34
C PRO A 437 30.66 -37.32 4.11
N PRO A 438 30.70 -36.87 5.38
CA PRO A 438 31.91 -36.90 6.18
C PRO A 438 32.51 -38.30 6.27
N ALA A 439 33.85 -38.37 6.25
CA ALA A 439 34.56 -39.64 6.37
C ALA A 439 34.36 -40.24 7.77
N VAL A 440 33.51 -41.26 7.84
CA VAL A 440 33.28 -42.06 9.04
C VAL A 440 33.50 -43.53 8.69
N ASP A 441 34.27 -44.23 9.52
CA ASP A 441 34.52 -45.65 9.35
C ASP A 441 33.32 -46.49 9.81
N PRO A 442 33.04 -47.63 9.16
CA PRO A 442 32.03 -48.56 9.64
C PRO A 442 32.32 -49.05 11.07
N PRO A 443 31.28 -49.42 11.86
CA PRO A 443 31.47 -49.87 13.23
C PRO A 443 32.31 -51.15 13.30
N ALA A 444 33.08 -51.30 14.37
CA ALA A 444 34.06 -52.37 14.52
C ALA A 444 33.39 -53.75 14.61
N GLY A 445 32.17 -53.83 15.15
CA GLY A 445 31.39 -55.06 15.22
C GLY A 445 30.69 -55.47 13.91
N LEU A 446 30.88 -54.73 12.81
CA LEU A 446 30.27 -55.07 11.52
C LEU A 446 31.02 -56.23 10.85
N HIS A 447 30.34 -57.34 10.66
CA HIS A 447 30.88 -58.54 9.99
C HIS A 447 30.62 -58.50 8.48
N ALA A 448 30.93 -57.37 7.85
CA ALA A 448 30.81 -57.17 6.41
C ALA A 448 31.68 -56.00 5.94
N THR A 449 32.13 -56.06 4.68
CA THR A 449 32.72 -54.90 3.99
C THR A 449 31.61 -54.22 3.18
N LEU A 450 31.35 -52.94 3.49
CA LEU A 450 30.40 -52.13 2.70
C LEU A 450 31.01 -51.81 1.33
N ARG A 451 30.19 -51.86 0.29
CA ARG A 451 30.54 -51.32 -1.03
C ARG A 451 30.58 -49.80 -0.97
N ASP A 452 31.27 -49.14 -1.90
CA ASP A 452 31.47 -47.68 -1.88
C ASP A 452 30.16 -46.89 -1.75
N TYR A 453 29.13 -47.26 -2.52
CA TYR A 453 27.82 -46.62 -2.44
C TYR A 453 27.08 -46.90 -1.11
N GLN A 454 27.28 -48.08 -0.52
CA GLN A 454 26.70 -48.43 0.79
C GLN A 454 27.41 -47.70 1.92
N LEU A 455 28.73 -47.50 1.78
CA LEU A 455 29.53 -46.71 2.69
C LEU A 455 29.11 -45.24 2.63
N ALA A 456 28.85 -44.70 1.44
CA ALA A 456 28.27 -43.37 1.27
C ALA A 456 26.91 -43.24 1.96
N GLY A 457 25.98 -44.18 1.73
CA GLY A 457 24.68 -44.20 2.41
C GLY A 457 24.77 -44.31 3.94
N PHE A 458 25.70 -45.14 4.45
CA PHE A 458 26.00 -45.23 5.88
C PHE A 458 26.53 -43.89 6.45
N ARG A 459 27.52 -43.28 5.79
CA ARG A 459 28.11 -42.00 6.22
C ARG A 459 27.09 -40.86 6.18
N TRP A 460 26.23 -40.84 5.17
CA TRP A 460 25.12 -39.91 5.09
C TRP A 460 24.15 -40.07 6.27
N MET A 461 23.73 -41.31 6.60
CA MET A 461 22.89 -41.55 7.78
C MET A 461 23.58 -41.13 9.09
N ARG A 462 24.90 -41.29 9.19
CA ARG A 462 25.70 -40.81 10.33
C ARG A 462 25.71 -39.29 10.42
N PHE A 463 25.83 -38.58 9.29
CA PHE A 463 25.71 -37.13 9.23
C PHE A 463 24.33 -36.67 9.71
N LEU A 464 23.25 -37.32 9.25
CA LEU A 464 21.89 -36.99 9.67
C LEU A 464 21.72 -37.16 11.18
N ALA A 465 22.12 -38.30 11.73
CA ALA A 465 22.00 -38.59 13.16
C ALA A 465 22.82 -37.62 14.02
N ALA A 466 24.03 -37.28 13.61
CA ALA A 466 24.89 -36.32 14.32
C ALA A 466 24.27 -34.92 14.40
N ASN A 467 23.42 -34.56 13.43
CA ASN A 467 22.79 -33.25 13.32
C ASN A 467 21.29 -33.27 13.69
N SER A 468 20.80 -34.34 14.34
CA SER A 468 19.39 -34.51 14.70
C SER A 468 18.42 -34.36 13.52
N LEU A 469 18.86 -34.75 12.32
CA LEU A 469 18.05 -34.75 11.10
C LEU A 469 17.45 -36.13 10.85
N HIS A 470 16.34 -36.13 10.12
CA HIS A 470 15.73 -37.33 9.57
C HIS A 470 15.97 -37.40 8.06
N GLY A 471 15.88 -38.58 7.48
CA GLY A 471 16.09 -38.77 6.06
C GLY A 471 15.39 -40.00 5.51
N ILE A 472 15.26 -40.04 4.19
CA ILE A 472 14.66 -41.15 3.45
C ILE A 472 15.79 -41.84 2.66
N LEU A 473 16.21 -43.02 3.12
CA LEU A 473 17.17 -43.84 2.38
C LEU A 473 16.44 -44.55 1.22
N ALA A 474 16.46 -43.92 0.04
CA ALA A 474 15.68 -44.32 -1.13
C ALA A 474 16.51 -45.00 -2.23
N ASP A 475 17.59 -45.71 -1.87
CA ASP A 475 18.37 -46.51 -2.83
C ASP A 475 17.49 -47.49 -3.60
N ASP A 476 17.89 -47.85 -4.83
CA ASP A 476 17.21 -48.86 -5.62
C ASP A 476 17.05 -50.21 -4.88
N MET A 477 16.04 -50.97 -5.30
CA MET A 477 15.77 -52.29 -4.76
C MET A 477 16.97 -53.23 -4.99
N GLY A 478 17.37 -53.96 -3.95
CA GLY A 478 18.50 -54.90 -4.02
C GLY A 478 19.88 -54.30 -3.72
N LEU A 479 20.00 -52.99 -3.53
CA LEU A 479 21.28 -52.34 -3.18
C LEU A 479 21.74 -52.55 -1.73
N GLY A 480 20.97 -53.26 -0.92
CA GLY A 480 21.38 -53.65 0.44
C GLY A 480 21.14 -52.57 1.50
N LYS A 481 19.98 -51.88 1.44
CA LYS A 481 19.55 -50.92 2.47
C LYS A 481 19.56 -51.51 3.88
N THR A 482 19.14 -52.77 4.04
CA THR A 482 19.14 -53.48 5.33
C THR A 482 20.54 -53.51 5.95
N LEU A 483 21.57 -53.85 5.17
CA LEU A 483 22.96 -53.86 5.64
C LEU A 483 23.41 -52.45 6.06
N GLN A 484 23.10 -51.41 5.27
CA GLN A 484 23.42 -50.03 5.63
C GLN A 484 22.73 -49.61 6.93
N THR A 485 21.45 -49.94 7.11
CA THR A 485 20.69 -49.64 8.33
C THR A 485 21.24 -50.39 9.54
N LEU A 486 21.61 -51.66 9.39
CA LEU A 486 22.24 -52.44 10.46
C LEU A 486 23.59 -51.86 10.87
N ALA A 487 24.41 -51.45 9.90
CA ALA A 487 25.67 -50.76 10.16
C ALA A 487 25.43 -49.44 10.92
N HIS A 488 24.41 -48.66 10.53
CA HIS A 488 24.04 -47.44 11.24
C HIS A 488 23.61 -47.70 12.70
N ILE A 489 22.67 -48.63 12.93
CA ILE A 489 22.21 -48.99 14.28
C ILE A 489 23.36 -49.48 15.16
N LEU A 490 24.26 -50.31 14.60
CA LEU A 490 25.42 -50.80 15.32
C LEU A 490 26.38 -49.66 15.68
N ALA A 491 26.62 -48.71 14.78
CA ALA A 491 27.43 -47.53 15.06
C ALA A 491 26.83 -46.65 16.17
N GLU A 492 25.51 -46.40 16.17
CA GLU A 492 24.85 -45.67 17.27
C GLU A 492 24.97 -46.41 18.61
N LYS A 493 24.94 -47.75 18.58
CA LYS A 493 25.15 -48.56 19.78
C LYS A 493 26.58 -48.45 20.30
N GLU A 494 27.57 -48.64 19.43
CA GLU A 494 28.99 -48.58 19.80
C GLU A 494 29.41 -47.19 20.27
N ALA A 495 28.84 -46.13 19.69
CA ALA A 495 29.01 -44.74 20.14
C ALA A 495 28.28 -44.42 21.46
N GLY A 496 27.47 -45.33 22.00
CA GLY A 496 26.69 -45.11 23.22
C GLY A 496 25.49 -44.16 23.07
N HIS A 497 25.20 -43.68 21.86
CA HIS A 497 24.12 -42.74 21.57
C HIS A 497 22.73 -43.31 21.80
N LEU A 498 22.58 -44.63 21.73
CA LEU A 498 21.32 -45.29 22.08
C LEU A 498 20.96 -45.16 23.57
N GLN A 499 21.93 -44.85 24.46
CA GLN A 499 21.70 -44.66 25.90
C GLN A 499 20.88 -45.80 26.56
N GLY A 500 21.08 -47.04 26.10
CA GLY A 500 20.34 -48.21 26.57
C GLY A 500 18.91 -48.35 26.01
N ARG A 501 18.43 -47.43 25.18
CA ARG A 501 17.14 -47.50 24.49
C ARG A 501 17.19 -48.48 23.30
N PRO A 502 16.12 -49.23 23.01
CA PRO A 502 16.06 -50.11 21.85
C PRO A 502 15.90 -49.33 20.54
N ALA A 503 16.50 -49.84 19.46
CA ALA A 503 16.16 -49.42 18.10
C ALA A 503 14.95 -50.24 17.60
N LEU A 504 13.96 -49.57 17.01
CA LEU A 504 12.77 -50.20 16.44
C LEU A 504 12.85 -50.18 14.91
N VAL A 505 12.74 -51.36 14.29
CA VAL A 505 12.57 -51.51 12.85
C VAL A 505 11.15 -51.98 12.60
N ILE A 506 10.42 -51.25 11.74
CA ILE A 506 9.09 -51.64 11.27
C ILE A 506 9.22 -52.08 9.82
N ALA A 507 8.78 -53.30 9.52
CA ALA A 507 8.86 -53.87 8.19
C ALA A 507 7.66 -54.80 7.94
N PRO A 508 7.30 -55.06 6.66
CA PRO A 508 6.30 -56.07 6.32
C PRO A 508 6.64 -57.45 6.90
N THR A 509 5.62 -58.21 7.31
CA THR A 509 5.80 -59.52 7.97
C THR A 509 6.68 -60.48 7.14
N SER A 510 6.57 -60.43 5.81
CA SER A 510 7.33 -61.29 4.90
C SER A 510 8.85 -61.09 4.95
N VAL A 511 9.33 -59.92 5.39
CA VAL A 511 10.78 -59.60 5.40
C VAL A 511 11.41 -59.69 6.81
N ILE A 512 10.61 -59.90 7.86
CA ILE A 512 11.12 -60.04 9.24
C ILE A 512 12.17 -61.16 9.37
N PRO A 513 11.98 -62.38 8.81
CA PRO A 513 13.00 -63.43 8.90
C PRO A 513 14.32 -63.03 8.23
N ASN A 514 14.25 -62.25 7.14
CA ASN A 514 15.43 -61.74 6.45
C ASN A 514 16.20 -60.74 7.34
N TRP A 515 15.50 -59.81 7.99
CA TRP A 515 16.11 -58.89 8.96
C TRP A 515 16.80 -59.62 10.10
N GLN A 516 16.18 -60.67 10.66
CA GLN A 516 16.82 -61.49 11.70
C GLN A 516 18.09 -62.19 11.20
N ALA A 517 18.04 -62.79 10.01
CA ALA A 517 19.16 -63.49 9.42
C ALA A 517 20.33 -62.54 9.10
N GLU A 518 20.05 -61.39 8.51
CA GLU A 518 21.05 -60.36 8.21
C GLU A 518 21.64 -59.74 9.47
N ALA A 519 20.83 -59.46 10.51
CA ALA A 519 21.33 -58.97 11.79
C ALA A 519 22.28 -59.98 12.45
N ARG A 520 21.93 -61.27 12.48
CA ARG A 520 22.81 -62.34 13.01
C ARG A 520 24.10 -62.49 12.20
N ARG A 521 24.03 -62.31 10.88
CA ARG A 521 25.16 -62.47 9.97
C ARG A 521 26.12 -61.28 10.02
N PHE A 522 25.59 -60.06 9.93
CA PHE A 522 26.37 -58.85 9.71
C PHE A 522 26.59 -58.02 10.97
N ALA A 523 25.72 -58.12 11.98
CA ALA A 523 25.82 -57.35 13.21
C ALA A 523 25.49 -58.23 14.44
N PRO A 524 26.23 -59.33 14.68
CA PRO A 524 25.92 -60.30 15.75
C PRO A 524 25.97 -59.69 17.17
N GLY A 525 26.62 -58.54 17.33
CA GLY A 525 26.61 -57.77 18.57
C GLY A 525 25.24 -57.13 18.90
N LEU A 526 24.29 -57.09 17.96
CA LEU A 526 22.94 -56.59 18.19
C LEU A 526 22.03 -57.70 18.75
N ARG A 527 21.34 -57.42 19.86
CA ARG A 527 20.29 -58.30 20.38
C ARG A 527 19.00 -58.01 19.62
N VAL A 528 18.44 -59.02 18.99
CA VAL A 528 17.23 -58.90 18.16
C VAL A 528 16.04 -59.54 18.88
N LEU A 529 15.01 -58.74 19.13
CA LEU A 529 13.69 -59.19 19.58
C LEU A 529 12.71 -59.02 18.44
N VAL A 530 11.93 -60.06 18.11
CA VAL A 530 10.86 -59.96 17.11
C VAL A 530 9.52 -59.92 17.81
N LEU A 531 8.73 -58.91 17.43
CA LEU A 531 7.41 -58.63 17.97
C LEU A 531 6.37 -58.85 16.86
N ASP A 532 6.04 -60.12 16.58
CA ASP A 532 5.06 -60.49 15.56
C ASP A 532 3.95 -61.42 16.09
N GLY A 533 2.83 -61.46 15.38
CA GLY A 533 1.70 -62.34 15.68
C GLY A 533 0.91 -62.02 16.97
N ALA A 534 0.13 -63.01 17.43
CA ALA A 534 -0.73 -62.91 18.61
C ALA A 534 0.05 -62.89 19.94
N GLY A 535 1.32 -63.31 19.92
CA GLY A 535 2.20 -63.36 21.09
C GLY A 535 2.98 -62.08 21.37
N ARG A 536 2.86 -61.04 20.54
CA ARG A 536 3.68 -59.81 20.59
C ARG A 536 3.64 -59.00 21.91
N HIS A 537 2.72 -59.32 22.81
CA HIS A 537 2.55 -58.66 24.12
C HIS A 537 3.33 -59.35 25.24
N ARG A 538 4.03 -60.45 24.95
CA ARG A 538 4.94 -61.16 25.86
C ARG A 538 6.38 -60.79 25.51
#